data_AF-A0A7C5HFI5-F1
#
_entry.id   AF-A0A7C5HFI5-F1
#
_cell.length_a   1.000
_cell.length_b   1.000
_cell.length_c   1.000
_cell.angle_alpha   90.00
_cell.angle_beta   90.00
_cell.angle_gamma   90.00
#
_symmetry.space_group_name_H-M   'P 1'
#
loop_
_entity.id
_entity.type
_entity.pdbx_description
1 polymer ?
#
loop_
_entity_poly.entity_id
_entity_poly.type
_entity_poly.pdbx_seq_one_letter_code
_entity_poly.pdbx_strand_id
1 'polypeptide(L)'
;MLKSIQLEQKLQKALQQAEELEKLQNQLNEQTSERIEKNQQLNDLGQSQSDIKEKYESLKKDLAELAKELAENKEKNAANELEKGLQQATQSKLGETMQAAAQQLNLDDKQVKKKQPEILVGLSELRNSIYMAQMKMQASLMTEFQKLLKKTLNEMLFFSKKQEHFLDKTYNAYDILDEEISMYEGIKNSVNTLVSDPMIILMMDPKFFPHSAIVLNRFEGMFEKIAENSHYNIQKDKEEIFRAMNLMIIDLLLSKSKQPQGSGGSMQQLLQQLQQMSQGQQSINMLAQAMLEQMLSQQQQGMGMTPQQREMIERIAGNEQQIKENFERMLRDYPDAEKLLGNMEGLKGDLKEVVEKLQQGIIDERVIQQQNKILSRMLDAQRSMHERDYSKKRESETPGEQQWDVPDNLIIDTTNMEVRDILKYINENYPEEYHRLIKEYLEKIQHENN
;
A
#
# COMPACT_ATOMS: atom_id res chain seq x y z
N MET A 1 16.10 9.98 6.11
CA MET A 1 14.87 10.78 6.01
C MET A 1 14.44 10.98 4.56
N LEU A 2 14.99 11.91 3.78
CA LEU A 2 14.65 12.06 2.34
C LEU A 2 14.89 10.77 1.52
N LYS A 3 15.91 9.99 1.90
CA LYS A 3 16.27 8.76 1.21
C LYS A 3 15.20 7.65 1.27
N SER A 4 14.48 7.46 2.38
CA SER A 4 13.48 6.37 2.47
C SER A 4 12.26 6.65 1.58
N ILE A 5 11.77 7.88 1.60
CA ILE A 5 10.67 8.33 0.72
C ILE A 5 11.10 8.26 -0.75
N GLN A 6 12.34 8.67 -1.06
CA GLN A 6 12.88 8.55 -2.42
C GLN A 6 12.97 7.08 -2.87
N LEU A 7 13.36 6.17 -1.98
CA LEU A 7 13.41 4.73 -2.27
C LEU A 7 12.02 4.14 -2.51
N GLU A 8 11.02 4.54 -1.73
CA GLU A 8 9.63 4.13 -1.94
C GLU A 8 9.08 4.65 -3.28
N GLN A 9 9.32 5.93 -3.60
CA GLN A 9 8.94 6.50 -4.89
C GLN A 9 9.65 5.81 -6.07
N LYS A 10 10.93 5.45 -5.92
CA LYS A 10 11.66 4.68 -6.93
C LYS A 10 11.08 3.27 -7.09
N LEU A 11 10.73 2.57 -6.00
CA LEU A 11 10.06 1.27 -6.05
C LEU A 11 8.70 1.37 -6.75
N GLN A 12 7.90 2.39 -6.42
CA GLN A 12 6.60 2.62 -7.04
C GLN A 12 6.73 2.93 -8.54
N LYS A 13 7.70 3.77 -8.92
CA LYS A 13 7.98 4.06 -10.33
C LYS A 13 8.43 2.80 -11.08
N ALA A 14 9.30 1.99 -10.48
CA ALA A 14 9.75 0.74 -11.08
C ALA A 14 8.60 -0.26 -11.24
N LEU A 15 7.67 -0.31 -10.29
CA LEU A 15 6.45 -1.13 -10.39
C LEU A 15 5.57 -0.67 -11.56
N GLN A 16 5.32 0.64 -11.68
CA GLN A 16 4.57 1.22 -12.81
C GLN A 16 5.23 0.91 -14.16
N GLN A 17 6.55 1.01 -14.24
CA GLN A 17 7.30 0.66 -15.45
C GLN A 17 7.17 -0.83 -15.79
N ALA A 18 7.20 -1.72 -14.79
CA ALA A 18 6.98 -3.15 -14.99
C ALA A 18 5.56 -3.47 -15.48
N GLU A 19 4.55 -2.79 -14.94
CA GLU A 19 3.15 -2.92 -15.39
C GLU A 19 2.95 -2.39 -16.82
N GLU A 20 3.60 -1.28 -17.18
CA GLU A 20 3.57 -0.74 -18.53
C GLU A 20 4.19 -1.74 -19.52
N LEU A 21 5.33 -2.35 -19.16
CA LEU A 21 5.97 -3.38 -19.96
C LEU A 21 5.08 -4.61 -20.17
N GLU A 22 4.44 -5.11 -19.11
CA GLU A 22 3.51 -6.24 -19.18
C GLU A 22 2.30 -5.92 -20.07
N LYS A 23 1.78 -4.69 -19.99
CA LYS A 23 0.67 -4.22 -20.84
C LYS A 23 1.09 -4.13 -22.31
N LEU A 24 2.25 -3.52 -22.59
CA LEU A 24 2.77 -3.39 -23.95
C LEU A 24 3.05 -4.77 -24.57
N GLN A 25 3.61 -5.70 -23.78
CA GLN A 25 3.85 -7.07 -24.23
C GLN A 25 2.55 -7.85 -24.48
N ASN A 26 1.52 -7.65 -23.65
CA ASN A 26 0.21 -8.27 -23.85
C ASN A 26 -0.45 -7.76 -25.14
N GLN A 27 -0.47 -6.44 -25.33
CA GLN A 27 -0.99 -5.82 -26.56
C GLN A 27 -0.24 -6.31 -27.80
N LEU A 28 1.08 -6.45 -27.71
CA LEU A 28 1.89 -7.00 -28.79
C LEU A 28 1.54 -8.47 -29.08
N ASN A 29 1.28 -9.28 -28.05
CA ASN A 29 0.88 -10.68 -28.19
C ASN A 29 -0.50 -10.83 -28.85
N GLU A 30 -1.47 -9.99 -28.47
CA GLU A 30 -2.80 -9.92 -29.09
C GLU A 30 -2.69 -9.52 -30.56
N GLN A 31 -1.96 -8.44 -30.87
CA GLN A 31 -1.73 -7.99 -32.25
C GLN A 31 -1.02 -9.06 -33.10
N THR A 32 -0.03 -9.75 -32.52
CA THR A 32 0.68 -10.84 -33.19
C THR A 32 -0.28 -11.99 -33.50
N SER A 33 -1.13 -12.37 -32.55
CA SER A 33 -2.13 -13.42 -32.73
C SER A 33 -3.15 -13.07 -33.82
N GLU A 34 -3.69 -11.86 -33.80
CA GLU A 34 -4.62 -11.38 -34.82
C GLU A 34 -3.99 -11.33 -36.22
N ARG A 35 -2.74 -10.84 -36.34
CA ARG A 35 -2.05 -10.77 -37.64
C ARG A 35 -1.74 -12.16 -38.19
N ILE A 36 -1.39 -13.12 -37.33
CA ILE A 36 -1.18 -14.52 -37.71
C ILE A 36 -2.48 -15.14 -38.25
N GLU A 37 -3.62 -14.89 -37.60
CA GLU A 37 -4.93 -15.37 -38.04
C GLU A 37 -5.38 -14.74 -39.37
N LYS A 38 -5.10 -13.45 -39.56
CA LYS A 38 -5.41 -12.70 -40.78
C LYS A 38 -4.36 -12.90 -41.91
N ASN A 39 -3.33 -13.72 -41.70
CA ASN A 39 -2.17 -13.90 -42.61
C ASN A 39 -1.53 -12.57 -43.05
N GLN A 40 -1.35 -11.64 -42.12
CA GLN A 40 -0.69 -10.35 -42.33
C GLN A 40 0.80 -10.41 -41.93
N GLN A 41 1.61 -9.50 -42.47
CA GLN A 41 3.04 -9.39 -42.12
C GLN A 41 3.23 -8.93 -40.66
N LEU A 42 4.21 -9.52 -40.00
CA LEU A 42 4.59 -9.32 -38.60
C LEU A 42 5.82 -8.40 -38.45
N ASN A 43 6.55 -8.12 -39.53
CA ASN A 43 7.81 -7.37 -39.48
C ASN A 43 7.70 -6.02 -38.75
N ASP A 44 6.58 -5.30 -38.87
CA ASP A 44 6.37 -4.03 -38.16
C ASP A 44 6.32 -4.19 -36.63
N LEU A 45 5.91 -5.37 -36.15
CA LEU A 45 5.80 -5.69 -34.71
C LEU A 45 7.17 -6.02 -34.10
N GLY A 46 8.18 -6.35 -34.91
CA GLY A 46 9.53 -6.61 -34.44
C GLY A 46 10.19 -5.37 -33.82
N GLN A 47 9.90 -4.18 -34.34
CA GLN A 47 10.36 -2.92 -33.75
C GLN A 47 9.72 -2.72 -32.36
N SER A 48 8.41 -2.90 -32.23
CA SER A 48 7.71 -2.83 -30.94
C SER A 48 8.28 -3.81 -29.91
N GLN A 49 8.64 -5.02 -30.33
CA GLN A 49 9.28 -6.00 -29.44
C GLN A 49 10.68 -5.57 -29.00
N SER A 50 11.43 -4.90 -29.88
CA SER A 50 12.75 -4.32 -29.57
C SER A 50 12.63 -3.17 -28.58
N ASP A 51 11.65 -2.28 -28.78
CA ASP A 51 11.41 -1.15 -27.88
C ASP A 51 11.03 -1.63 -26.45
N ILE A 52 10.22 -2.69 -26.36
CA ILE A 52 9.89 -3.34 -25.07
C ILE A 52 11.15 -3.91 -24.41
N LYS A 53 12.04 -4.55 -25.20
CA LYS A 53 13.32 -5.08 -24.69
C LYS A 53 14.21 -3.96 -24.14
N GLU A 54 14.33 -2.83 -24.84
CA GLU A 54 15.13 -1.69 -24.37
C GLU A 54 14.60 -1.12 -23.05
N LYS A 55 13.28 -0.93 -22.96
CA LYS A 55 12.62 -0.51 -21.71
C LYS A 55 12.84 -1.53 -20.58
N TYR A 56 12.80 -2.83 -20.88
CA TYR A 56 13.09 -3.90 -19.90
C TYR A 56 14.54 -3.85 -19.40
N GLU A 57 15.53 -3.69 -20.29
CA GLU A 57 16.94 -3.59 -19.89
C GLU A 57 17.22 -2.33 -19.06
N SER A 58 16.57 -1.21 -19.39
CA SER A 58 16.60 0.01 -18.56
C SER A 58 16.03 -0.26 -17.17
N LEU A 59 14.84 -0.87 -17.08
CA LEU A 59 14.22 -1.22 -15.80
C LEU A 59 15.11 -2.16 -14.99
N LYS A 60 15.70 -3.18 -15.63
CA LYS A 60 16.60 -4.13 -14.97
C LYS A 60 17.80 -3.41 -14.34
N LYS A 61 18.37 -2.44 -15.04
CA LYS A 61 19.49 -1.62 -14.52
C LYS A 61 19.03 -0.75 -13.34
N ASP A 62 17.90 -0.07 -13.48
CA ASP A 62 17.33 0.79 -12.43
C ASP A 62 17.02 -0.03 -11.16
N LEU A 63 16.49 -1.26 -11.31
CA LEU A 63 16.23 -2.19 -10.21
C LEU A 63 17.50 -2.67 -9.52
N ALA A 64 18.58 -2.92 -10.27
CA ALA A 64 19.86 -3.33 -9.69
C ALA A 64 20.49 -2.20 -8.86
N GLU A 65 20.40 -0.96 -9.33
CA GLU A 65 20.81 0.22 -8.58
C GLU A 65 19.94 0.42 -7.33
N LEU A 66 18.61 0.28 -7.49
CA LEU A 66 17.66 0.38 -6.38
C LEU A 66 17.88 -0.69 -5.31
N ALA A 67 18.17 -1.93 -5.69
CA ALA A 67 18.50 -3.01 -4.75
C ALA A 67 19.74 -2.67 -3.91
N LYS A 68 20.76 -2.08 -4.54
CA LYS A 68 21.97 -1.62 -3.84
C LYS A 68 21.66 -0.47 -2.87
N GLU A 69 20.91 0.54 -3.31
CA GLU A 69 20.52 1.65 -2.44
C GLU A 69 19.65 1.20 -1.26
N LEU A 70 18.74 0.23 -1.47
CA LEU A 70 17.95 -0.39 -0.40
C LEU A 70 18.84 -1.11 0.61
N ALA A 71 19.81 -1.90 0.15
CA ALA A 71 20.75 -2.60 1.03
C ALA A 71 21.60 -1.63 1.87
N GLU A 72 22.04 -0.51 1.28
CA GLU A 72 22.81 0.53 1.97
C GLU A 72 21.97 1.27 3.04
N ASN A 73 20.66 1.40 2.84
CA ASN A 73 19.74 2.06 3.78
C ASN A 73 19.09 1.11 4.80
N LYS A 74 19.72 -0.04 5.09
CA LYS A 74 19.24 -1.06 6.05
C LYS A 74 17.96 -1.80 5.64
N GLU A 75 17.45 -1.61 4.42
CA GLU A 75 16.29 -2.30 3.87
C GLU A 75 16.67 -3.63 3.19
N LYS A 76 17.41 -4.48 3.91
CA LYS A 76 17.97 -5.74 3.37
C LYS A 76 16.90 -6.70 2.85
N ASN A 77 15.73 -6.73 3.51
CA ASN A 77 14.65 -7.63 3.11
C ASN A 77 14.06 -7.23 1.75
N ALA A 78 13.87 -5.94 1.51
CA ALA A 78 13.38 -5.43 0.23
C ALA A 78 14.44 -5.61 -0.88
N ALA A 79 15.71 -5.32 -0.57
CA ALA A 79 16.83 -5.54 -1.49
C ALA A 79 16.93 -7.01 -1.95
N ASN A 80 16.81 -7.97 -1.01
CA ASN A 80 16.87 -9.39 -1.32
C ASN A 80 15.74 -9.85 -2.26
N GLU A 81 14.52 -9.30 -2.13
CA GLU A 81 13.42 -9.65 -3.02
C GLU A 81 13.64 -9.10 -4.45
N LEU A 82 14.17 -7.89 -4.59
CA LEU A 82 14.58 -7.36 -5.89
C LEU A 82 15.70 -8.19 -6.53
N GLU A 83 16.73 -8.56 -5.74
CA GLU A 83 17.83 -9.39 -6.23
C GLU A 83 17.35 -10.76 -6.70
N LYS A 84 16.42 -11.40 -5.97
CA LYS A 84 15.80 -12.66 -6.41
C LYS A 84 15.07 -12.51 -7.74
N GLY A 85 14.26 -11.46 -7.89
CA GLY A 85 13.54 -11.19 -9.15
C GLY A 85 14.49 -10.96 -10.32
N LEU A 86 15.56 -10.20 -10.10
CA LEU A 86 16.61 -9.96 -11.11
C LEU A 86 17.39 -11.24 -11.47
N GLN A 87 17.68 -12.07 -10.48
CA GLN A 87 18.33 -13.37 -10.69
C GLN A 87 17.42 -14.32 -11.46
N GLN A 88 16.15 -14.43 -11.10
CA GLN A 88 15.17 -15.24 -11.82
C GLN A 88 15.01 -14.78 -13.27
N ALA A 89 14.88 -13.47 -13.50
CA ALA A 89 14.81 -12.91 -14.85
C ALA A 89 16.08 -13.17 -15.68
N THR A 90 17.24 -13.25 -15.02
CA THR A 90 18.52 -13.58 -15.69
C THR A 90 18.64 -15.08 -15.96
N GLN A 91 18.20 -15.93 -15.03
CA GLN A 91 18.20 -17.39 -15.18
C GLN A 91 17.21 -17.86 -16.24
N SER A 92 16.02 -17.24 -16.33
CA SER A 92 15.04 -17.48 -17.38
C SER A 92 15.44 -16.90 -18.73
N LYS A 93 16.60 -16.22 -18.80
CA LYS A 93 17.15 -15.61 -20.02
C LYS A 93 16.14 -14.69 -20.70
N LEU A 94 15.32 -13.99 -19.92
CA LEU A 94 14.19 -13.19 -20.41
C LEU A 94 14.60 -12.20 -21.50
N GLY A 95 15.74 -11.51 -21.34
CA GLY A 95 16.28 -10.61 -22.36
C GLY A 95 16.72 -11.30 -23.66
N GLU A 96 17.23 -12.54 -23.59
CA GLU A 96 17.54 -13.35 -24.78
C GLU A 96 16.25 -13.81 -25.47
N THR A 97 15.23 -14.20 -24.69
CA THR A 97 13.90 -14.60 -25.21
C THR A 97 13.21 -13.43 -25.92
N MET A 98 13.25 -12.23 -25.34
CA MET A 98 12.76 -11.00 -25.98
C MET A 98 13.50 -10.68 -27.28
N GLN A 99 14.82 -10.83 -27.30
CA GLN A 99 15.62 -10.61 -28.51
C GLN A 99 15.28 -11.62 -29.60
N ALA A 100 15.13 -12.89 -29.23
CA ALA A 100 14.76 -13.94 -30.16
C ALA A 100 13.33 -13.77 -30.68
N ALA A 101 12.40 -13.28 -29.85
CA ALA A 101 11.05 -12.93 -30.28
C ALA A 101 11.06 -11.76 -31.28
N ALA A 102 11.87 -10.72 -31.06
CA ALA A 102 12.01 -9.61 -32.01
C ALA A 102 12.55 -10.07 -33.37
N GLN A 103 13.56 -10.96 -33.36
CA GLN A 103 14.09 -11.55 -34.59
C GLN A 103 13.07 -12.42 -35.32
N GLN A 104 12.27 -13.21 -34.59
CA GLN A 104 11.22 -14.04 -35.20
C GLN A 104 10.09 -13.20 -35.79
N LEU A 105 9.70 -12.09 -35.16
CA LEU A 105 8.73 -11.15 -35.72
C LEU A 105 9.24 -10.50 -37.02
N ASN A 106 10.54 -10.15 -37.08
CA ASN A 106 11.19 -9.60 -38.28
C ASN A 106 11.42 -10.62 -39.41
N LEU A 107 11.24 -11.91 -39.13
CA LEU A 107 11.36 -12.99 -40.11
C LEU A 107 9.99 -13.58 -40.48
N ASP A 108 8.89 -12.93 -40.06
CA ASP A 108 7.52 -13.44 -40.18
C ASP A 108 7.35 -14.88 -39.63
N ASP A 109 8.17 -15.27 -38.64
CA ASP A 109 8.15 -16.61 -38.05
C ASP A 109 7.03 -16.74 -37.01
N LYS A 110 6.02 -17.55 -37.34
CA LYS A 110 4.86 -17.84 -36.48
C LYS A 110 5.23 -18.54 -35.17
N GLN A 111 6.46 -19.05 -35.01
CA GLN A 111 6.92 -19.62 -33.73
C GLN A 111 7.05 -18.59 -32.60
N VAL A 112 6.99 -17.29 -32.91
CA VAL A 112 6.96 -16.22 -31.90
C VAL A 112 5.81 -16.38 -30.89
N LYS A 113 4.69 -17.02 -31.29
CA LYS A 113 3.53 -17.30 -30.41
C LYS A 113 3.88 -18.12 -29.18
N LYS A 114 4.97 -18.89 -29.21
CA LYS A 114 5.45 -19.66 -28.05
C LYS A 114 6.29 -18.82 -27.09
N LYS A 115 7.01 -17.83 -27.61
CA LYS A 115 7.94 -17.00 -26.82
C LYS A 115 7.27 -15.82 -26.14
N GLN A 116 6.26 -15.22 -26.75
CA GLN A 116 5.55 -14.07 -26.17
C GLN A 116 4.88 -14.38 -24.82
N PRO A 117 4.23 -15.55 -24.61
CA PRO A 117 3.74 -15.96 -23.30
C PRO A 117 4.86 -16.16 -22.27
N GLU A 118 6.00 -16.74 -22.66
CA GLU A 118 7.16 -16.89 -21.75
C GLU A 118 7.69 -15.52 -21.29
N ILE A 119 7.71 -14.53 -22.20
CA ILE A 119 8.10 -13.16 -21.88
C ILE A 119 7.13 -12.53 -20.88
N LEU A 120 5.82 -12.73 -21.08
CA LEU A 120 4.79 -12.22 -20.18
C LEU A 120 4.91 -12.81 -18.77
N VAL A 121 5.13 -14.12 -18.67
CA VAL A 121 5.34 -14.79 -17.37
C VAL A 121 6.58 -14.18 -16.68
N GLY A 122 7.69 -14.03 -17.39
CA GLY A 122 8.90 -13.44 -16.82
C GLY A 122 8.74 -11.97 -16.39
N LEU A 123 8.00 -11.16 -17.14
CA LEU A 123 7.67 -9.78 -16.76
C LEU A 123 6.76 -9.75 -15.52
N SER A 124 5.79 -10.67 -15.43
CA SER A 124 4.89 -10.78 -14.28
C SER A 124 5.63 -11.20 -13.01
N GLU A 125 6.56 -12.16 -13.11
CA GLU A 125 7.44 -12.56 -12.02
C GLU A 125 8.32 -11.40 -11.53
N LEU A 126 8.88 -10.62 -12.45
CA LEU A 126 9.66 -9.43 -12.11
C LEU A 126 8.80 -8.39 -11.40
N ARG A 127 7.62 -8.07 -11.93
CA ARG A 127 6.66 -7.15 -11.30
C ARG A 127 6.30 -7.61 -9.88
N ASN A 128 6.00 -8.89 -9.72
CA ASN A 128 5.67 -9.47 -8.42
C ASN A 128 6.84 -9.34 -7.43
N SER A 129 8.08 -9.50 -7.89
CA SER A 129 9.28 -9.31 -7.06
C SER A 129 9.43 -7.84 -6.60
N ILE A 130 9.16 -6.87 -7.48
CA ILE A 130 9.15 -5.43 -7.14
C ILE A 130 8.08 -5.14 -6.10
N TYR A 131 6.87 -5.67 -6.30
CA TYR A 131 5.76 -5.53 -5.35
C TYR A 131 6.09 -6.15 -3.99
N MET A 132 6.67 -7.34 -3.97
CA MET A 132 7.10 -7.99 -2.73
C MET A 132 8.19 -7.18 -2.01
N ALA A 133 9.13 -6.58 -2.73
CA ALA A 133 10.11 -5.67 -2.16
C ALA A 133 9.45 -4.43 -1.52
N GLN A 134 8.47 -3.81 -2.20
CA GLN A 134 7.69 -2.69 -1.65
C GLN A 134 6.95 -3.09 -0.37
N MET A 135 6.27 -4.24 -0.38
CA MET A 135 5.58 -4.78 0.79
C MET A 135 6.53 -5.05 1.97
N LYS A 136 7.71 -5.61 1.69
CA LYS A 136 8.73 -5.86 2.73
C LYS A 136 9.29 -4.58 3.32
N MET A 137 9.50 -3.56 2.49
CA MET A 137 9.94 -2.25 2.95
C MET A 137 8.87 -1.59 3.84
N GLN A 138 7.61 -1.59 3.41
CA GLN A 138 6.50 -1.06 4.23
C GLN A 138 6.33 -1.83 5.55
N ALA A 139 6.46 -3.16 5.53
CA ALA A 139 6.42 -3.97 6.74
C ALA A 139 7.58 -3.67 7.70
N SER A 140 8.79 -3.43 7.17
CA SER A 140 9.96 -3.00 7.94
C SER A 140 9.68 -1.67 8.66
N LEU A 141 9.21 -0.67 7.91
CA LEU A 141 8.82 0.65 8.44
C LEU A 141 7.72 0.55 9.50
N MET A 142 6.69 -0.27 9.26
CA MET A 142 5.61 -0.51 10.23
C MET A 142 6.12 -1.14 11.52
N THR A 143 7.10 -2.05 11.43
CA THR A 143 7.69 -2.71 12.59
C THR A 143 8.54 -1.72 13.41
N GLU A 144 9.33 -0.89 12.73
CA GLU A 144 10.13 0.15 13.38
C GLU A 144 9.24 1.20 14.04
N PHE A 145 8.19 1.64 13.35
CA PHE A 145 7.16 2.52 13.90
C PHE A 145 6.52 1.93 15.16
N GLN A 146 6.07 0.67 15.13
CA GLN A 146 5.47 0.01 16.30
C GLN A 146 6.42 -0.05 17.50
N LYS A 147 7.70 -0.34 17.24
CA LYS A 147 8.72 -0.38 18.28
C LYS A 147 8.91 1.01 18.90
N LEU A 148 8.99 2.05 18.08
CA LEU A 148 9.16 3.41 18.56
C LEU A 148 7.92 3.94 19.29
N LEU A 149 6.73 3.67 18.76
CA LEU A 149 5.45 4.02 19.35
C LEU A 149 5.28 3.35 20.72
N LYS A 150 5.56 2.05 20.83
CA LYS A 150 5.49 1.32 22.10
C LYS A 150 6.49 1.86 23.13
N LYS A 151 7.72 2.16 22.70
CA LYS A 151 8.72 2.77 23.56
C LYS A 151 8.22 4.12 24.10
N THR A 152 7.75 4.99 23.20
CA THR A 152 7.29 6.33 23.56
C THR A 152 6.04 6.28 24.44
N LEU A 153 5.09 5.40 24.15
CA LEU A 153 3.90 5.21 24.98
C LEU A 153 4.27 4.80 26.42
N ASN A 154 5.23 3.89 26.58
CA ASN A 154 5.70 3.48 27.90
C ASN A 154 6.38 4.63 28.65
N GLU A 155 7.19 5.43 27.95
CA GLU A 155 7.84 6.62 28.51
C GLU A 155 6.79 7.67 28.94
N MET A 156 5.81 7.96 28.09
CA MET A 156 4.74 8.91 28.40
C MET A 156 3.85 8.45 29.55
N LEU A 157 3.50 7.16 29.60
CA LEU A 157 2.76 6.59 30.74
C LEU A 157 3.56 6.67 32.05
N PHE A 158 4.87 6.44 31.99
CA PHE A 158 5.75 6.61 33.14
C PHE A 158 5.77 8.07 33.61
N PHE A 159 5.92 9.03 32.71
CA PHE A 159 5.90 10.45 33.05
C PHE A 159 4.53 10.90 33.56
N SER A 160 3.43 10.47 32.94
CA SER A 160 2.06 10.80 33.40
C SER A 160 1.81 10.30 34.82
N LYS A 161 2.22 9.06 35.13
CA LYS A 161 2.13 8.50 36.49
C LYS A 161 2.99 9.27 37.49
N LYS A 162 4.16 9.74 37.08
CA LYS A 162 5.01 10.59 37.93
C LYS A 162 4.33 11.94 38.18
N GLN A 163 3.71 12.53 37.17
CA GLN A 163 2.97 13.79 37.28
C GLN A 163 1.73 13.69 38.17
N GLU A 164 1.01 12.57 38.10
CA GLU A 164 -0.12 12.26 38.98
C GLU A 164 0.28 12.33 40.47
N HIS A 165 1.48 11.84 40.82
CA HIS A 165 1.99 11.91 42.20
C HIS A 165 2.20 13.35 42.69
N PHE A 166 2.47 14.29 41.79
CA PHE A 166 2.63 15.71 42.10
C PHE A 166 1.31 16.48 42.22
N LEU A 167 0.18 15.85 41.85
CA LEU A 167 -1.17 16.38 42.01
C LEU A 167 -1.79 16.03 43.37
N ASP A 168 -1.45 14.86 43.92
CA ASP A 168 -2.02 14.35 45.18
C ASP A 168 -1.64 15.17 46.43
N LYS A 169 -0.60 16.00 46.35
CA LYS A 169 -0.13 16.82 47.48
C LYS A 169 0.23 18.22 47.04
N THR A 170 0.07 19.16 47.95
CA THR A 170 0.58 20.52 47.79
C THR A 170 2.10 20.50 48.01
N TYR A 171 2.85 20.60 46.92
CA TYR A 171 4.31 20.74 46.95
C TYR A 171 4.72 22.20 46.80
N ASN A 172 5.83 22.58 47.42
CA ASN A 172 6.52 23.83 47.06
C ASN A 172 7.16 23.65 45.68
N ALA A 173 7.16 24.71 44.88
CA ALA A 173 7.62 24.66 43.50
C ALA A 173 9.09 24.22 43.37
N TYR A 174 9.96 24.63 44.29
CA TYR A 174 11.37 24.23 44.27
C TYR A 174 11.63 22.78 44.66
N ASP A 175 10.75 22.17 45.48
CA ASP A 175 10.97 20.81 45.99
C ASP A 175 10.87 19.76 44.88
N ILE A 176 10.12 20.06 43.82
CA ILE A 176 9.89 19.16 42.68
C ILE A 176 10.50 19.67 41.38
N LEU A 177 11.17 20.83 41.38
CA LEU A 177 11.63 21.50 40.16
C LEU A 177 12.60 20.63 39.35
N ASP A 178 13.58 20.02 40.00
CA ASP A 178 14.55 19.13 39.33
C ASP A 178 13.86 17.92 38.67
N GLU A 179 12.79 17.42 39.31
CA GLU A 179 12.03 16.28 38.83
C GLU A 179 11.11 16.65 37.66
N GLU A 180 10.54 17.85 37.68
CA GLU A 180 9.73 18.44 36.59
C GLU A 180 10.61 18.79 35.38
N ILE A 181 11.82 19.33 35.58
CA ILE A 181 12.80 19.58 34.50
C ILE A 181 13.21 18.26 33.84
N SER A 182 13.53 17.24 34.64
CA SER A 182 13.88 15.91 34.13
C SER A 182 12.74 15.29 33.33
N MET A 183 11.48 15.54 33.72
CA MET A 183 10.30 15.08 33.01
C MET A 183 10.13 15.82 31.68
N TYR A 184 10.24 17.15 31.68
CA TYR A 184 10.20 17.97 30.48
C TYR A 184 11.25 17.52 29.46
N GLU A 185 12.51 17.33 29.87
CA GLU A 185 13.57 16.87 28.97
C GLU A 185 13.29 15.46 28.42
N GLY A 186 12.79 14.56 29.27
CA GLY A 186 12.37 13.23 28.87
C GLY A 186 11.27 13.25 27.81
N ILE A 187 10.19 14.00 28.05
CA ILE A 187 9.06 14.15 27.12
C ILE A 187 9.54 14.77 25.81
N LYS A 188 10.32 15.85 25.87
CA LYS A 188 10.89 16.53 24.70
C LYS A 188 11.73 15.59 23.85
N ASN A 189 12.58 14.77 24.47
CA ASN A 189 13.41 13.80 23.77
C ASN A 189 12.58 12.70 23.10
N SER A 190 11.55 12.18 23.78
CA SER A 190 10.64 11.18 23.20
C SER A 190 9.85 11.74 22.02
N VAL A 191 9.34 12.98 22.12
CA VAL A 191 8.68 13.69 21.02
C VAL A 191 9.65 13.89 19.84
N ASN A 192 10.86 14.40 20.12
CA ASN A 192 11.88 14.61 19.09
C ASN A 192 12.26 13.32 18.37
N THR A 193 12.31 12.19 19.10
CA THR A 193 12.59 10.89 18.50
C THR A 193 11.46 10.46 17.56
N LEU A 194 10.20 10.67 17.93
CA LEU A 194 9.05 10.36 17.06
C LEU A 194 9.03 11.20 15.78
N VAL A 195 9.31 12.50 15.89
CA VAL A 195 9.25 13.42 14.73
C VAL A 195 10.51 13.39 13.86
N SER A 196 11.56 12.67 14.29
CA SER A 196 12.80 12.50 13.52
C SER A 196 12.64 11.65 12.27
N ASP A 197 11.52 10.94 12.11
CA ASP A 197 11.18 10.20 10.89
C ASP A 197 9.87 10.74 10.28
N PRO A 198 9.90 11.34 9.08
CA PRO A 198 8.71 11.86 8.41
C PRO A 198 7.63 10.80 8.16
N MET A 199 8.00 9.53 7.97
CA MET A 199 7.00 8.47 7.77
C MET A 199 6.23 8.19 9.07
N ILE A 200 6.89 8.36 10.21
CA ILE A 200 6.26 8.23 11.53
C ILE A 200 5.25 9.35 11.75
N ILE A 201 5.56 10.59 11.34
CA ILE A 201 4.62 11.72 11.38
C ILE A 201 3.35 11.42 10.59
N LEU A 202 3.48 10.87 9.38
CA LEU A 202 2.34 10.52 8.53
C LEU A 202 1.44 9.42 9.11
N MET A 203 2.00 8.57 9.97
CA MET A 203 1.29 7.44 10.59
C MET A 203 0.71 7.78 11.97
N MET A 204 1.02 8.96 12.50
CA MET A 204 0.56 9.43 13.80
C MET A 204 -0.78 10.16 13.72
N ASP A 205 -1.49 10.19 14.85
CA ASP A 205 -2.66 11.02 14.99
C ASP A 205 -2.26 12.51 14.91
N PRO A 206 -2.87 13.31 14.02
CA PRO A 206 -2.52 14.72 13.87
C PRO A 206 -2.68 15.54 15.16
N LYS A 207 -3.54 15.11 16.10
CA LYS A 207 -3.74 15.80 17.39
C LYS A 207 -2.59 15.59 18.38
N PHE A 208 -1.72 14.61 18.14
CA PHE A 208 -0.52 14.39 18.97
C PHE A 208 0.38 15.63 18.99
N PHE A 209 0.56 16.29 17.85
CA PHE A 209 1.46 17.44 17.72
C PHE A 209 0.98 18.66 18.51
N PRO A 210 -0.28 19.13 18.39
CA PRO A 210 -0.77 20.22 19.23
C PRO A 210 -0.79 19.84 20.72
N HIS A 211 -1.14 18.62 21.11
CA HIS A 211 -1.11 18.23 22.52
C HIS A 211 0.32 18.17 23.09
N SER A 212 1.30 17.65 22.34
CA SER A 212 2.71 17.68 22.75
C SER A 212 3.25 19.10 22.87
N ALA A 213 2.87 20.01 21.96
CA ALA A 213 3.24 21.42 22.06
C ALA A 213 2.62 22.09 23.30
N ILE A 214 1.36 21.80 23.63
CA ILE A 214 0.72 22.31 24.85
C ILE A 214 1.49 21.84 26.09
N VAL A 215 1.84 20.55 26.17
CA VAL A 215 2.64 20.01 27.30
C VAL A 215 3.95 20.76 27.44
N LEU A 216 4.75 20.85 26.37
CA LEU A 216 6.08 21.49 26.41
C LEU A 216 6.00 22.98 26.78
N ASN A 217 5.07 23.73 26.18
CA ASN A 217 4.88 25.16 26.48
C ASN A 217 4.41 25.39 27.93
N ARG A 218 3.57 24.49 28.48
CA ARG A 218 3.11 24.61 29.86
C ARG A 218 4.23 24.36 30.86
N PHE A 219 5.11 23.40 30.58
CA PHE A 219 6.34 23.20 31.35
C PHE A 219 7.23 24.45 31.32
N GLU A 220 7.53 24.97 30.12
CA GLU A 220 8.38 26.16 29.95
C GLU A 220 7.81 27.38 30.69
N GLY A 221 6.52 27.66 30.51
CA GLY A 221 5.85 28.76 31.21
C GLY A 221 5.73 28.54 32.72
N MET A 222 5.65 27.29 33.20
CA MET A 222 5.72 26.99 34.63
C MET A 222 7.12 27.31 35.17
N PHE A 223 8.19 26.90 34.48
CA PHE A 223 9.57 27.17 34.90
C PHE A 223 9.89 28.66 34.94
N GLU A 224 9.42 29.43 33.96
CA GLU A 224 9.57 30.89 33.93
C GLU A 224 8.92 31.55 35.16
N LYS A 225 7.68 31.19 35.48
CA LYS A 225 6.96 31.73 36.65
C LYS A 225 7.61 31.34 37.98
N ILE A 226 8.17 30.14 38.08
CA ILE A 226 8.93 29.70 39.26
C ILE A 226 10.21 30.52 39.41
N ALA A 227 10.88 30.84 38.30
CA ALA A 227 12.09 31.68 38.31
C ALA A 227 11.78 33.14 38.71
N GLU A 228 10.63 33.67 38.30
CA GLU A 228 10.20 35.04 38.62
C GLU A 228 9.61 35.20 40.02
N ASN A 229 8.97 34.16 40.56
CA ASN A 229 8.32 34.19 41.87
C ASN A 229 8.47 32.88 42.64
N SER A 230 9.27 32.94 43.71
CA SER A 230 9.57 31.80 44.58
C SER A 230 8.38 31.21 45.34
N HIS A 231 7.22 31.87 45.33
CA HIS A 231 5.98 31.42 45.98
C HIS A 231 4.84 31.18 44.97
N TYR A 232 5.18 31.00 43.70
CA TYR A 232 4.22 30.72 42.65
C TYR A 232 3.41 29.43 42.94
N ASN A 233 2.08 29.51 42.81
CA ASN A 233 1.21 28.35 42.94
C ASN A 233 1.18 27.55 41.63
N ILE A 234 1.98 26.49 41.61
CA ILE A 234 2.14 25.58 40.46
C ILE A 234 0.97 24.60 40.27
N GLN A 235 -0.02 24.55 41.16
CA GLN A 235 -1.08 23.53 41.12
C GLN A 235 -1.84 23.55 39.79
N LYS A 236 -2.20 24.74 39.30
CA LYS A 236 -2.94 24.89 38.04
C LYS A 236 -2.13 24.44 36.83
N ASP A 237 -0.85 24.81 36.76
CA ASP A 237 0.02 24.40 35.65
C ASP A 237 0.21 22.86 35.67
N LYS A 238 0.38 22.25 36.85
CA LYS A 238 0.48 20.79 36.97
C LYS A 238 -0.76 20.05 36.50
N GLU A 239 -1.96 20.55 36.83
CA GLU A 239 -3.24 19.97 36.38
C GLU A 239 -3.41 20.06 34.85
N GLU A 240 -3.02 21.19 34.27
CA GLU A 240 -3.05 21.40 32.82
C GLU A 240 -2.03 20.53 32.08
N ILE A 241 -0.81 20.41 32.62
CA ILE A 241 0.25 19.51 32.12
C ILE A 241 -0.26 18.07 32.15
N PHE A 242 -0.78 17.59 33.28
CA PHE A 242 -1.29 16.23 33.41
C PHE A 242 -2.42 15.93 32.43
N ARG A 243 -3.37 16.86 32.26
CA ARG A 243 -4.46 16.73 31.29
C ARG A 243 -3.93 16.62 29.86
N ALA A 244 -3.03 17.53 29.46
CA ALA A 244 -2.46 17.53 28.12
C ALA A 244 -1.59 16.29 27.83
N MET A 245 -0.86 15.79 28.83
CA MET A 245 -0.11 14.53 28.73
C MET A 245 -1.04 13.33 28.49
N ASN A 246 -2.18 13.27 29.19
CA ASN A 246 -3.14 12.18 28.98
C ASN A 246 -3.78 12.24 27.59
N LEU A 247 -4.06 13.43 27.06
CA LEU A 247 -4.53 13.61 25.68
C LEU A 247 -3.47 13.16 24.67
N MET A 248 -2.21 13.54 24.89
CA MET A 248 -1.07 13.09 24.07
C MET A 248 -0.89 11.56 24.10
N ILE A 249 -1.11 10.91 25.26
CA ILE A 249 -1.11 9.45 25.40
C ILE A 249 -2.27 8.81 24.63
N ILE A 250 -3.46 9.41 24.70
CA ILE A 250 -4.62 8.98 23.91
C ILE A 250 -4.30 9.06 22.42
N ASP A 251 -3.67 10.14 21.95
CA ASP A 251 -3.28 10.26 20.54
C ASP A 251 -2.24 9.23 20.12
N LEU A 252 -1.29 8.87 20.99
CA LEU A 252 -0.36 7.76 20.74
C LEU A 252 -1.09 6.41 20.66
N LEU A 253 -2.09 6.19 21.51
CA LEU A 253 -2.95 5.00 21.47
C LEU A 253 -3.84 4.99 20.22
N LEU A 254 -4.33 6.15 19.78
CA LEU A 254 -5.09 6.31 18.55
C LEU A 254 -4.22 6.10 17.31
N SER A 255 -2.96 6.54 17.37
CA SER A 255 -1.95 6.25 16.34
C SER A 255 -1.69 4.73 16.24
N LYS A 256 -1.75 4.02 17.37
CA LYS A 256 -1.70 2.56 17.41
C LYS A 256 -2.97 1.90 16.86
N SER A 257 -4.15 2.49 17.02
CA SER A 257 -5.42 1.95 16.51
C SER A 257 -5.72 2.35 15.06
N LYS A 258 -5.06 3.41 14.56
CA LYS A 258 -5.03 3.82 13.15
C LYS A 258 -4.08 2.95 12.31
N GLN A 259 -3.22 2.14 12.96
CA GLN A 259 -2.65 0.96 12.31
C GLN A 259 -3.76 -0.09 12.05
N PRO A 260 -3.65 -0.88 10.97
CA PRO A 260 -4.77 -1.63 10.39
C PRO A 260 -5.24 -2.75 11.31
N GLN A 261 -6.08 -2.41 12.29
CA GLN A 261 -6.90 -3.34 13.06
C GLN A 261 -8.36 -2.91 13.16
N GLY A 262 -8.75 -1.79 12.57
CA GLY A 262 -10.14 -1.42 12.35
C GLY A 262 -10.24 -0.64 11.05
N SER A 263 -11.06 -1.10 10.11
CA SER A 263 -11.45 -0.40 8.86
C SER A 263 -10.41 -0.27 7.73
N GLY A 264 -9.10 -0.39 7.98
CA GLY A 264 -8.05 -0.46 6.93
C GLY A 264 -7.47 -1.86 6.67
N GLY A 265 -7.60 -2.79 7.63
CA GLY A 265 -7.12 -4.17 7.50
C GLY A 265 -8.05 -5.07 6.67
N SER A 266 -9.35 -4.77 6.65
CA SER A 266 -10.32 -5.46 5.79
C SER A 266 -10.03 -5.21 4.32
N MET A 267 -9.60 -4.00 3.96
CA MET A 267 -9.29 -3.62 2.58
C MET A 267 -8.00 -4.28 2.09
N GLN A 268 -6.97 -4.33 2.93
CA GLN A 268 -5.71 -4.99 2.60
C GLN A 268 -5.85 -6.53 2.56
N GLN A 269 -6.68 -7.10 3.44
CA GLN A 269 -7.05 -8.51 3.39
C GLN A 269 -7.94 -8.83 2.18
N LEU A 270 -8.87 -7.94 1.82
CA LEU A 270 -9.68 -8.04 0.59
C LEU A 270 -8.77 -8.03 -0.64
N LEU A 271 -7.83 -7.09 -0.71
CA LEU A 271 -6.82 -7.02 -1.78
C LEU A 271 -5.97 -8.27 -1.84
N GLN A 272 -5.51 -8.77 -0.69
CA GLN A 272 -4.68 -9.97 -0.63
C GLN A 272 -5.46 -11.21 -1.08
N GLN A 273 -6.73 -11.35 -0.66
CA GLN A 273 -7.60 -12.44 -1.11
C GLN A 273 -7.90 -12.33 -2.61
N LEU A 274 -8.21 -11.12 -3.10
CA LEU A 274 -8.45 -10.87 -4.52
C LEU A 274 -7.20 -11.12 -5.37
N GLN A 275 -6.01 -10.83 -4.84
CA GLN A 275 -4.71 -11.11 -5.48
C GLN A 275 -4.43 -12.60 -5.56
N GLN A 276 -4.68 -13.35 -4.49
CA GLN A 276 -4.57 -14.80 -4.49
C GLN A 276 -5.52 -15.45 -5.49
N MET A 277 -6.77 -14.96 -5.57
CA MET A 277 -7.74 -15.44 -6.56
C MET A 277 -7.33 -15.09 -7.99
N SER A 278 -6.81 -13.89 -8.24
CA SER A 278 -6.31 -13.48 -9.55
C SER A 278 -5.13 -14.34 -10.02
N GLN A 279 -4.19 -14.69 -9.13
CA GLN A 279 -3.08 -15.61 -9.43
C GLN A 279 -3.56 -17.04 -9.72
N GLY A 280 -4.53 -17.52 -8.93
CA GLY A 280 -5.19 -18.80 -9.18
C GLY A 280 -5.88 -18.82 -10.55
N GLN A 281 -6.66 -17.78 -10.86
CA GLN A 281 -7.36 -17.63 -12.13
C GLN A 281 -6.37 -17.60 -13.31
N GLN A 282 -5.27 -16.87 -13.22
CA GLN A 282 -4.24 -16.84 -14.26
C GLN A 282 -3.66 -18.25 -14.53
N SER A 283 -3.40 -19.01 -13.47
CA SER A 283 -2.90 -20.39 -13.60
C SER A 283 -3.90 -21.30 -14.30
N ILE A 284 -5.19 -21.10 -14.01
CA ILE A 284 -6.27 -21.89 -14.60
C ILE A 284 -6.50 -21.49 -16.06
N ASN A 285 -6.41 -20.20 -16.41
CA ASN A 285 -6.49 -19.73 -17.79
C ASN A 285 -5.38 -20.36 -18.66
N MET A 286 -4.14 -20.41 -18.17
CA MET A 286 -3.03 -21.04 -18.90
C MET A 286 -3.29 -22.52 -19.13
N LEU A 287 -3.80 -23.21 -18.11
CA LEU A 287 -4.05 -24.64 -18.15
C LEU A 287 -5.26 -24.98 -19.04
N ALA A 288 -6.29 -24.14 -19.02
CA ALA A 288 -7.45 -24.22 -19.88
C ALA A 288 -7.09 -23.94 -21.36
N GLN A 289 -6.22 -22.97 -21.62
CA GLN A 289 -5.69 -22.68 -22.97
C GLN A 289 -4.87 -23.83 -23.53
N ALA A 290 -3.91 -24.35 -22.76
CA ALA A 290 -3.11 -25.51 -23.16
C ALA A 290 -4.00 -26.71 -23.49
N MET A 291 -5.07 -26.88 -22.72
CA MET A 291 -6.04 -27.93 -22.95
C MET A 291 -6.87 -27.74 -24.23
N LEU A 292 -7.37 -26.52 -24.47
CA LEU A 292 -8.09 -26.19 -25.70
C LEU A 292 -7.22 -26.41 -26.93
N GLU A 293 -5.97 -25.97 -26.91
CA GLU A 293 -5.01 -26.20 -28.00
C GLU A 293 -4.78 -27.69 -28.25
N GLN A 294 -4.63 -28.47 -27.18
CA GLN A 294 -4.49 -29.92 -27.27
C GLN A 294 -5.75 -30.59 -27.85
N MET A 295 -6.96 -30.12 -27.49
CA MET A 295 -8.20 -30.63 -28.06
C MET A 295 -8.36 -30.29 -29.54
N LEU A 296 -8.08 -29.05 -29.93
CA LEU A 296 -8.12 -28.62 -31.34
C LEU A 296 -7.12 -29.41 -32.20
N SER A 297 -5.93 -29.69 -31.67
CA SER A 297 -4.92 -30.48 -32.38
C SER A 297 -5.38 -31.94 -32.64
N GLN A 298 -6.09 -32.56 -31.69
CA GLN A 298 -6.65 -33.91 -31.85
C GLN A 298 -7.90 -33.95 -32.70
N GLN A 299 -8.74 -32.92 -32.63
CA GLN A 299 -9.93 -32.81 -33.47
C GLN A 299 -9.56 -32.69 -34.95
N GLN A 300 -8.46 -31.98 -35.28
CA GLN A 300 -7.89 -31.98 -36.64
C GLN A 300 -7.38 -33.35 -37.10
N GLN A 301 -7.00 -34.21 -36.16
CA GLN A 301 -6.59 -35.60 -36.41
C GLN A 301 -7.76 -36.60 -36.33
N GLY A 302 -9.00 -36.13 -36.14
CA GLY A 302 -10.20 -36.97 -36.03
C GLY A 302 -10.26 -37.82 -34.75
N MET A 303 -9.42 -37.53 -33.75
CA MET A 303 -9.40 -38.25 -32.48
C MET A 303 -10.36 -37.62 -31.46
N GLY A 304 -11.16 -38.46 -30.80
CA GLY A 304 -12.07 -38.04 -29.74
C GLY A 304 -11.36 -37.74 -28.41
N MET A 305 -12.08 -37.09 -27.49
CA MET A 305 -11.55 -36.68 -26.19
C MET A 305 -11.15 -37.87 -25.30
N THR A 306 -9.92 -37.86 -24.80
CA THR A 306 -9.38 -38.97 -23.99
C THR A 306 -9.90 -38.94 -22.55
N PRO A 307 -9.91 -40.08 -21.83
CA PRO A 307 -10.26 -40.11 -20.40
C PRO A 307 -9.37 -39.21 -19.52
N GLN A 308 -8.08 -39.10 -19.87
CA GLN A 308 -7.13 -38.22 -19.17
C GLN A 308 -7.47 -36.74 -19.37
N GLN A 309 -7.97 -36.36 -20.55
CA GLN A 309 -8.46 -35.01 -20.80
C GLN A 309 -9.71 -34.71 -19.96
N ARG A 310 -10.66 -35.65 -19.86
CA ARG A 310 -11.83 -35.46 -18.97
C ARG A 310 -11.44 -35.17 -17.55
N GLU A 311 -10.52 -35.95 -16.99
CA GLU A 311 -10.04 -35.75 -15.62
C GLU A 311 -9.39 -34.37 -15.45
N MET A 312 -8.67 -33.89 -16.48
CA MET A 312 -8.08 -32.55 -16.47
C MET A 312 -9.14 -31.45 -16.46
N ILE A 313 -10.22 -31.58 -17.25
CA ILE A 313 -11.34 -30.61 -17.26
C ILE A 313 -12.05 -30.61 -15.92
N GLU A 314 -12.27 -31.78 -15.31
CA GLU A 314 -12.87 -31.87 -13.99
C GLU A 314 -12.00 -31.17 -12.93
N ARG A 315 -10.67 -31.29 -13.02
CA ARG A 315 -9.75 -30.54 -12.14
C ARG A 315 -9.82 -29.03 -12.37
N ILE A 316 -9.86 -28.59 -13.63
CA ILE A 316 -10.05 -27.17 -13.98
C ILE A 316 -11.37 -26.66 -13.38
N ALA A 317 -12.47 -27.38 -13.60
CA ALA A 317 -13.79 -27.05 -13.06
C ALA A 317 -13.79 -26.97 -11.53
N GLY A 318 -13.11 -27.91 -10.86
CA GLY A 318 -12.97 -27.93 -9.41
C GLY A 318 -12.21 -26.72 -8.87
N ASN A 319 -11.11 -26.33 -9.51
CA ASN A 319 -10.34 -25.15 -9.13
C ASN A 319 -11.13 -23.86 -9.36
N GLU A 320 -11.88 -23.78 -10.47
CA GLU A 320 -12.72 -22.62 -10.78
C GLU A 320 -13.90 -22.47 -9.82
N GLN A 321 -14.46 -23.60 -9.38
CA GLN A 321 -15.48 -23.63 -8.34
C GLN A 321 -14.91 -23.15 -6.99
N GLN A 322 -13.67 -23.50 -6.65
CA GLN A 322 -13.01 -22.97 -5.43
C GLN A 322 -12.78 -21.47 -5.50
N ILE A 323 -12.36 -20.93 -6.65
CA ILE A 323 -12.24 -19.48 -6.86
C ILE A 323 -13.60 -18.81 -6.69
N LYS A 324 -14.66 -19.36 -7.28
CA LYS A 324 -16.02 -18.84 -7.11
C LYS A 324 -16.45 -18.81 -5.64
N GLU A 325 -16.24 -19.91 -4.91
CA GLU A 325 -16.61 -19.99 -3.50
C GLU A 325 -15.79 -19.04 -2.61
N ASN A 326 -14.49 -18.90 -2.88
CA ASN A 326 -13.64 -17.93 -2.21
C ASN A 326 -14.12 -16.50 -2.48
N PHE A 327 -14.51 -16.22 -3.73
CA PHE A 327 -15.05 -14.92 -4.13
C PHE A 327 -16.40 -14.63 -3.47
N GLU A 328 -17.30 -15.61 -3.39
CA GLU A 328 -18.59 -15.48 -2.70
C GLU A 328 -18.44 -15.34 -1.18
N ARG A 329 -17.49 -16.06 -0.57
CA ARG A 329 -17.12 -15.89 0.85
C ARG A 329 -16.57 -14.49 1.09
N MET A 330 -15.66 -14.03 0.23
CA MET A 330 -15.09 -12.68 0.29
C MET A 330 -16.19 -11.62 0.21
N LEU A 331 -17.18 -11.74 -0.70
CA LEU A 331 -18.30 -10.79 -0.78
C LEU A 331 -19.21 -10.83 0.45
N ARG A 332 -19.34 -11.98 1.11
CA ARG A 332 -20.11 -12.11 2.35
C ARG A 332 -19.38 -11.48 3.54
N ASP A 333 -18.06 -11.68 3.61
CA ASP A 333 -17.20 -11.16 4.67
C ASP A 333 -16.99 -9.64 4.53
N TYR A 334 -17.12 -9.12 3.30
CA TYR A 334 -16.98 -7.71 2.96
C TYR A 334 -18.19 -7.22 2.13
N PRO A 335 -19.35 -6.98 2.76
CA PRO A 335 -20.56 -6.55 2.05
C PRO A 335 -20.41 -5.19 1.35
N ASP A 336 -19.51 -4.33 1.82
CA ASP A 336 -19.18 -3.06 1.17
C ASP A 336 -18.23 -3.21 -0.04
N ALA A 337 -17.64 -4.40 -0.25
CA ALA A 337 -16.74 -4.67 -1.37
C ALA A 337 -17.42 -4.45 -2.73
N GLU A 338 -18.74 -4.65 -2.79
CA GLU A 338 -19.52 -4.45 -4.01
C GLU A 338 -19.54 -2.97 -4.46
N LYS A 339 -19.66 -2.05 -3.49
CA LYS A 339 -19.59 -0.59 -3.72
C LYS A 339 -18.14 -0.13 -3.98
N LEU A 340 -17.17 -0.77 -3.33
CA LEU A 340 -15.75 -0.39 -3.37
C LEU A 340 -15.04 -0.86 -4.65
N LEU A 341 -15.27 -2.10 -5.08
CA LEU A 341 -14.57 -2.70 -6.21
C LEU A 341 -15.31 -2.54 -7.54
N GLY A 342 -16.62 -2.26 -7.52
CA GLY A 342 -17.45 -2.02 -8.70
C GLY A 342 -17.73 -3.28 -9.54
N ASN A 343 -18.98 -3.51 -9.92
CA ASN A 343 -19.44 -4.64 -10.75
C ASN A 343 -18.96 -6.04 -10.29
N MET A 344 -18.96 -6.27 -8.97
CA MET A 344 -18.64 -7.58 -8.39
C MET A 344 -19.75 -8.62 -8.65
N GLU A 345 -21.02 -8.18 -8.81
CA GLU A 345 -22.12 -9.05 -9.25
C GLU A 345 -21.90 -9.62 -10.65
N GLY A 346 -21.42 -8.80 -11.59
CA GLY A 346 -21.08 -9.28 -12.94
C GLY A 346 -19.93 -10.27 -12.93
N LEU A 347 -18.94 -10.09 -12.04
CA LEU A 347 -17.83 -11.03 -11.87
C LEU A 347 -18.30 -12.37 -11.27
N LYS A 348 -19.20 -12.33 -10.28
CA LYS A 348 -19.85 -13.53 -9.71
C LYS A 348 -20.65 -14.29 -10.77
N GLY A 349 -21.38 -13.58 -11.64
CA GLY A 349 -22.12 -14.16 -12.76
C GLY A 349 -21.19 -14.82 -13.78
N ASP A 350 -20.12 -14.13 -14.20
CA ASP A 350 -19.13 -14.65 -15.14
C ASP A 350 -18.46 -15.94 -14.57
N LEU A 351 -18.08 -15.95 -13.28
CA LEU A 351 -17.51 -17.13 -12.60
C LEU A 351 -18.49 -18.33 -12.58
N LYS A 352 -19.78 -18.07 -12.31
CA LYS A 352 -20.80 -19.12 -12.28
C LYS A 352 -20.96 -19.76 -13.66
N GLU A 353 -21.02 -18.96 -14.72
CA GLU A 353 -21.20 -19.46 -16.09
C GLU A 353 -20.00 -20.29 -16.55
N VAL A 354 -18.78 -19.86 -16.23
CA VAL A 354 -17.56 -20.61 -16.55
C VAL A 354 -17.52 -21.95 -15.83
N VAL A 355 -17.84 -21.99 -14.53
CA VAL A 355 -17.92 -23.25 -13.77
C VAL A 355 -18.94 -24.21 -14.37
N GLU A 356 -20.14 -23.74 -14.72
CA GLU A 356 -21.19 -24.58 -15.29
C GLU A 356 -20.78 -25.20 -16.64
N LYS A 357 -20.10 -24.42 -17.51
CA LYS A 357 -19.58 -24.91 -18.79
C LYS A 357 -18.47 -25.94 -18.59
N LEU A 358 -17.52 -25.68 -17.70
CA LEU A 358 -16.42 -26.60 -17.40
C LEU A 358 -16.94 -27.91 -16.79
N GLN A 359 -17.94 -27.87 -15.92
CA GLN A 359 -18.59 -29.07 -15.37
C GLN A 359 -19.33 -29.89 -16.42
N GLN A 360 -19.83 -29.26 -17.48
CA GLN A 360 -20.42 -29.93 -18.64
C GLN A 360 -19.36 -30.50 -19.60
N GLY A 361 -18.07 -30.35 -19.27
CA GLY A 361 -16.96 -30.77 -20.13
C GLY A 361 -16.70 -29.83 -21.31
N ILE A 362 -17.28 -28.64 -21.30
CA ILE A 362 -17.19 -27.66 -22.39
C ILE A 362 -16.01 -26.73 -22.11
N ILE A 363 -14.98 -26.84 -22.96
CA ILE A 363 -13.85 -25.92 -22.99
C ILE A 363 -13.68 -25.42 -24.42
N ASP A 364 -14.11 -24.19 -24.67
CA ASP A 364 -14.10 -23.55 -25.97
C ASP A 364 -13.53 -22.13 -25.88
N GLU A 365 -13.34 -21.46 -27.02
CA GLU A 365 -12.78 -20.10 -27.04
C GLU A 365 -13.60 -19.11 -26.22
N ARG A 366 -14.92 -19.31 -26.08
CA ARG A 366 -15.79 -18.42 -25.29
C ARG A 366 -15.52 -18.61 -23.80
N VAL A 367 -15.29 -19.83 -23.35
CA VAL A 367 -14.89 -20.14 -21.97
C VAL A 367 -13.55 -19.49 -21.64
N ILE A 368 -12.57 -19.58 -22.54
CA ILE A 368 -11.26 -18.93 -22.37
C ILE A 368 -11.38 -17.39 -22.34
N GLN A 369 -12.19 -16.81 -23.22
CA GLN A 369 -12.44 -15.37 -23.22
C GLN A 369 -13.12 -14.90 -21.93
N GLN A 370 -14.08 -15.67 -21.41
CA GLN A 370 -14.73 -15.37 -20.12
C GLN A 370 -13.75 -15.48 -18.95
N GLN A 371 -12.90 -16.49 -18.93
CA GLN A 371 -11.82 -16.64 -17.94
C GLN A 371 -10.82 -15.46 -17.96
N ASN A 372 -10.43 -14.99 -19.15
CA ASN A 372 -9.56 -13.82 -19.30
C ASN A 372 -10.26 -12.51 -18.89
N LYS A 373 -11.56 -12.41 -19.14
CA LYS A 373 -12.39 -11.28 -18.69
C LYS A 373 -12.57 -11.26 -17.17
N ILE A 374 -12.73 -12.43 -16.54
CA ILE A 374 -12.76 -12.58 -15.07
C ILE A 374 -11.44 -12.10 -14.47
N LEU A 375 -10.31 -12.59 -15.00
CA LEU A 375 -8.98 -12.15 -14.57
C LEU A 375 -8.78 -10.65 -14.76
N SER A 376 -9.14 -10.11 -15.92
CA SER A 376 -9.02 -8.67 -16.22
C SER A 376 -9.83 -7.84 -15.25
N ARG A 377 -11.07 -8.25 -14.94
CA ARG A 377 -11.92 -7.58 -13.95
C ARG A 377 -11.38 -7.67 -12.53
N MET A 378 -10.78 -8.80 -12.13
CA MET A 378 -10.11 -8.91 -10.82
C MET A 378 -8.91 -7.95 -10.72
N LEU A 379 -8.14 -7.82 -11.79
CA LEU A 379 -7.00 -6.90 -11.87
C LEU A 379 -7.46 -5.43 -11.93
N ASP A 380 -8.52 -5.13 -12.68
CA ASP A 380 -9.10 -3.78 -12.78
C ASP A 380 -9.76 -3.36 -11.46
N ALA A 381 -10.33 -4.30 -10.71
CA ALA A 381 -10.84 -4.07 -9.37
C ALA A 381 -9.71 -3.74 -8.38
N GLN A 382 -8.56 -4.40 -8.48
CA GLN A 382 -7.35 -4.04 -7.72
C GLN A 382 -6.85 -2.62 -8.08
N ARG A 383 -6.83 -2.29 -9.38
CA ARG A 383 -6.41 -0.97 -9.89
C ARG A 383 -7.35 0.15 -9.51
N SER A 384 -8.66 -0.05 -9.63
CA SER A 384 -9.68 0.96 -9.32
C SER A 384 -9.63 1.36 -7.84
N MET A 385 -9.22 0.46 -6.95
CA MET A 385 -8.98 0.83 -5.55
C MET A 385 -7.70 1.63 -5.36
N HIS A 386 -6.63 1.28 -6.08
CA HIS A 386 -5.41 2.08 -6.07
C HIS A 386 -5.65 3.49 -6.61
N GLU A 387 -6.47 3.66 -7.65
CA GLU A 387 -6.79 4.98 -8.22
C GLU A 387 -7.76 5.82 -7.36
N ARG A 388 -8.71 5.20 -6.65
CA ARG A 388 -9.65 5.93 -5.77
C ARG A 388 -8.98 6.57 -4.55
N ASP A 389 -7.90 6.01 -4.03
CA ASP A 389 -7.06 6.66 -3.01
C ASP A 389 -6.42 7.98 -3.54
N TYR A 390 -6.32 8.15 -4.86
CA TYR A 390 -5.81 9.37 -5.50
C TYR A 390 -6.91 10.30 -6.07
N SER A 391 -8.12 9.80 -6.35
CA SER A 391 -9.22 10.63 -6.88
C SER A 391 -10.11 11.20 -5.78
N LYS A 392 -9.73 12.35 -5.19
CA LYS A 392 -10.65 13.16 -4.38
C LYS A 392 -11.79 13.72 -5.25
N LYS A 393 -12.92 13.03 -5.36
CA LYS A 393 -14.21 13.69 -5.63
C LYS A 393 -14.97 13.79 -4.31
N ARG A 394 -15.01 15.01 -3.76
CA ARG A 394 -15.87 15.40 -2.63
C ARG A 394 -17.33 15.20 -3.06
N GLU A 395 -18.03 14.29 -2.39
CA GLU A 395 -19.49 14.39 -2.26
C GLU A 395 -19.78 15.00 -0.89
N SER A 396 -20.45 16.15 -0.89
CA SER A 396 -20.96 16.78 0.34
C SER A 396 -22.23 16.04 0.75
N GLU A 397 -22.19 15.34 1.89
CA GLU A 397 -23.41 15.02 2.63
C GLU A 397 -23.66 16.09 3.68
N THR A 398 -24.88 16.62 3.69
CA THR A 398 -25.35 17.64 4.65
C THR A 398 -25.61 16.95 5.99
N PRO A 399 -25.27 17.53 7.16
CA PRO A 399 -25.38 16.83 8.44
C PRO A 399 -26.85 16.60 8.81
N GLY A 400 -27.25 15.34 8.94
CA GLY A 400 -28.46 14.94 9.67
C GLY A 400 -28.14 14.86 11.16
N GLU A 401 -28.91 15.58 11.98
CA GLU A 401 -28.79 15.60 13.44
C GLU A 401 -28.90 14.20 14.04
N GLN A 402 -27.82 13.72 14.66
CA GLN A 402 -27.90 12.67 15.66
C GLN A 402 -27.19 13.16 16.92
N GLN A 403 -27.97 13.63 17.88
CA GLN A 403 -27.49 14.08 19.18
C GLN A 403 -26.90 12.90 19.96
N TRP A 404 -25.60 13.01 20.24
CA TRP A 404 -24.96 12.26 21.31
C TRP A 404 -24.88 13.19 22.51
N ASP A 405 -25.40 12.76 23.66
CA ASP A 405 -25.24 13.50 24.91
C ASP A 405 -23.78 13.41 25.36
N VAL A 406 -23.04 14.51 25.19
CA VAL A 406 -21.67 14.68 25.69
C VAL A 406 -21.77 15.46 27.01
N PRO A 407 -21.17 14.96 28.12
CA PRO A 407 -21.18 15.68 29.39
C PRO A 407 -20.59 17.10 29.27
N ASP A 408 -21.23 18.09 29.91
CA ASP A 408 -20.93 19.53 29.80
C ASP A 408 -19.48 19.94 30.12
N ASN A 409 -18.67 19.04 30.71
CA ASN A 409 -17.26 19.27 31.05
C ASN A 409 -16.27 18.95 29.91
N LEU A 410 -16.76 18.54 28.72
CA LEU A 410 -15.94 18.19 27.55
C LEU A 410 -16.04 19.17 26.37
N ILE A 411 -16.76 20.28 26.52
CA ILE A 411 -16.81 21.33 25.50
C ILE A 411 -15.63 22.28 25.72
N ILE A 412 -14.52 22.00 25.03
CA ILE A 412 -13.39 22.94 24.92
C ILE A 412 -13.58 23.70 23.61
N ASP A 413 -13.75 25.02 23.72
CA ASP A 413 -13.78 25.94 22.58
C ASP A 413 -12.40 25.95 21.90
N THR A 414 -12.34 25.40 20.69
CA THR A 414 -11.12 25.24 19.89
C THR A 414 -10.86 26.41 18.93
N THR A 415 -11.66 27.48 18.98
CA THR A 415 -11.63 28.46 17.88
C THR A 415 -10.56 29.55 17.96
N ASN A 416 -9.82 29.72 19.07
CA ASN A 416 -8.85 30.83 19.17
C ASN A 416 -7.58 30.50 19.98
N MET A 417 -6.82 29.46 19.60
CA MET A 417 -5.38 29.41 19.85
C MET A 417 -4.65 29.47 18.52
N GLU A 418 -3.93 30.57 18.32
CA GLU A 418 -3.55 31.11 17.02
C GLU A 418 -2.53 30.22 16.31
N VAL A 419 -2.83 29.82 15.07
CA VAL A 419 -1.90 29.23 14.08
C VAL A 419 -0.58 30.02 13.96
N ARG A 420 -0.59 31.28 14.39
CA ARG A 420 0.55 32.18 14.51
C ARG A 420 1.62 31.68 15.48
N ASP A 421 1.25 31.08 16.60
CA ASP A 421 2.18 30.57 17.62
C ASP A 421 2.83 29.25 17.16
N ILE A 422 2.06 28.42 16.45
CA ILE A 422 2.52 27.19 15.81
C ILE A 422 3.57 27.52 14.73
N LEU A 423 3.28 28.48 13.86
CA LEU A 423 4.21 28.92 12.80
C LEU A 423 5.47 29.59 13.35
N LYS A 424 5.38 30.27 14.49
CA LYS A 424 6.53 30.91 15.16
C LYS A 424 7.49 29.87 15.74
N TYR A 425 6.97 28.86 16.42
CA TYR A 425 7.76 27.75 16.97
C TYR A 425 8.44 26.91 15.87
N ILE A 426 7.74 26.69 14.75
CA ILE A 426 8.29 25.98 13.59
C ILE A 426 9.48 26.74 13.01
N ASN A 427 9.35 28.06 12.82
CA ASN A 427 10.44 28.90 12.28
C ASN A 427 11.67 28.99 13.20
N GLU A 428 11.49 28.85 14.51
CA GLU A 428 12.57 28.99 15.49
C GLU A 428 13.35 27.67 15.71
N ASN A 429 12.74 26.50 15.44
CA ASN A 429 13.29 25.20 15.84
C ASN A 429 13.50 24.19 14.70
N TYR A 430 13.11 24.50 13.46
CA TYR A 430 13.27 23.61 12.30
C TYR A 430 14.19 24.22 11.22
N PRO A 431 14.92 23.39 10.44
CA PRO A 431 15.74 23.90 9.33
C PRO A 431 14.90 24.50 8.19
N GLU A 432 15.44 25.49 7.47
CA GLU A 432 14.73 26.26 6.43
C GLU A 432 14.03 25.44 5.35
N GLU A 433 14.59 24.26 5.05
CA GLU A 433 14.09 23.30 4.08
C GLU A 433 12.70 22.73 4.45
N TYR A 434 12.37 22.68 5.74
CA TYR A 434 11.11 22.13 6.26
C TYR A 434 10.01 23.18 6.41
N HIS A 435 10.37 24.47 6.48
CA HIS A 435 9.41 25.57 6.65
C HIS A 435 8.40 25.61 5.51
N ARG A 436 8.83 25.39 4.26
CA ARG A 436 7.96 25.46 3.09
C ARG A 436 6.90 24.36 3.07
N LEU A 437 7.30 23.13 3.41
CA LEU A 437 6.41 21.96 3.42
C LEU A 437 5.35 22.07 4.52
N ILE A 438 5.75 22.54 5.72
CA ILE A 438 4.85 22.69 6.86
C ILE A 438 3.87 23.86 6.64
N LYS A 439 4.32 24.97 6.03
CA LYS A 439 3.43 26.09 5.63
C LYS A 439 2.39 25.65 4.61
N GLU A 440 2.79 24.96 3.54
CA GLU A 440 1.86 24.49 2.50
C GLU A 440 0.85 23.47 3.04
N TYR A 441 1.23 22.68 4.03
CA TYR A 441 0.33 21.73 4.70
C TYR A 441 -0.68 22.44 5.63
N LEU A 442 -0.24 23.41 6.43
CA LEU A 442 -1.11 24.18 7.33
C LEU A 442 -2.05 25.12 6.57
N GLU A 443 -1.59 25.74 5.48
CA GLU A 443 -2.42 26.57 4.60
C GLU A 443 -3.53 25.73 3.92
N LYS A 444 -3.24 24.48 3.56
CA LYS A 444 -4.25 23.55 3.03
C LYS A 444 -5.29 23.13 4.08
N ILE A 445 -4.90 22.99 5.34
CA ILE A 445 -5.82 22.68 6.45
C ILE A 445 -6.68 23.88 6.81
N GLN A 446 -6.14 25.12 6.76
CA GLN A 446 -6.94 26.33 6.99
C GLN A 446 -7.94 26.61 5.86
N HIS A 447 -7.56 26.38 4.60
CA HIS A 447 -8.46 26.54 3.45
C HIS A 447 -9.54 25.42 3.35
N GLU A 448 -9.43 24.33 4.10
CA GLU A 448 -10.48 23.32 4.22
C GLU A 448 -11.48 23.62 5.36
N ASN A 449 -11.22 24.63 6.21
CA ASN A 449 -12.02 25.01 7.39
C ASN A 449 -12.67 26.42 7.31
N ASN A 450 -12.54 27.14 6.20
CA ASN A 450 -13.36 28.30 5.81
C ASN A 450 -14.16 27.93 4.55
#